data_AF-A0A1A9RUM7-F1
#
_entry.id   AF-A0A1A9RUM7-F1
#
_cell.length_a   1.000
_cell.length_b   1.000
_cell.length_c   1.000
_cell.angle_alpha   90.00
_cell.angle_beta   90.00
_cell.angle_gamma   90.00
#
_symmetry.space_group_name_H-M   'P 1'
#
loop_
_entity.id
_entity.type
_entity.pdbx_description
1 polymer ?
#
loop_
_entity_poly.entity_id
_entity_poly.type
_entity_poly.pdbx_seq_one_letter_code
_entity_poly.pdbx_strand_id
1 'polypeptide(L)'
;MRADVQGLLERHYPKGIAQDSLTDGLQAALSALLRYWLARLDKLAPQIAEVFANQSANHTERAFQTALREAGFTVRFRATAQQQTALQAILGGNVSLIRSIGQQYLNRVEESVWRSVNAGYNMAQLTRELRKDYGISERRAAFIARDQTNKAKAAIEKSRRQELGITEAIWMHSHAGKEPRPSHVAANGKRFNVSKGMYLDGKWVQPGEEINCRCTSRSVIKGFNT
;
A
#
# COMPACT_ATOMS: atom_id res chain seq x y z
N MET A 1 -20.78 3.55 16.63
CA MET A 1 -19.52 2.78 16.77
C MET A 1 -19.46 2.00 18.08
N ARG A 2 -19.46 2.63 19.27
CA ARG A 2 -19.55 1.90 20.55
C ARG A 2 -20.88 1.15 20.71
N ALA A 3 -22.01 1.81 20.41
CA ALA A 3 -23.34 1.22 20.55
C ALA A 3 -23.57 -0.02 19.66
N ASP A 4 -23.07 0.00 18.41
CA ASP A 4 -23.25 -1.10 17.45
C ASP A 4 -22.49 -2.37 17.85
N VAL A 5 -21.28 -2.19 18.40
CA VAL A 5 -20.44 -3.29 18.92
C VAL A 5 -21.02 -3.81 20.23
N GLN A 6 -21.48 -2.90 21.09
CA GLN A 6 -22.06 -3.24 22.39
C GLN A 6 -23.34 -4.07 22.25
N GLY A 7 -24.28 -3.67 21.38
CA GLY A 7 -25.47 -4.46 21.09
C GLY A 7 -25.20 -5.79 20.36
N LEU A 8 -24.00 -5.99 19.82
CA LEU A 8 -23.57 -7.24 19.20
C LEU A 8 -23.01 -8.21 20.25
N LEU A 9 -22.23 -7.69 21.21
CA LEU A 9 -21.74 -8.42 22.38
C LEU A 9 -22.89 -8.86 23.29
N GLU A 10 -23.83 -7.96 23.60
CA GLU A 10 -24.97 -8.24 24.49
C GLU A 10 -25.89 -9.34 23.94
N ARG A 11 -26.00 -9.48 22.61
CA ARG A 11 -26.77 -10.56 21.96
C ARG A 11 -26.10 -11.93 22.05
N HIS A 12 -24.79 -12.00 22.19
CA HIS A 12 -24.01 -13.24 22.12
C HIS A 12 -23.39 -13.64 23.47
N TYR A 13 -23.58 -12.82 24.51
CA TYR A 13 -23.05 -13.04 25.86
C TYR A 13 -24.10 -12.70 26.95
N PRO A 14 -25.15 -13.53 27.12
CA PRO A 14 -26.15 -13.33 28.17
C PRO A 14 -25.55 -13.53 29.57
N LYS A 15 -26.02 -12.79 30.57
CA LYS A 15 -25.53 -12.89 31.97
C LYS A 15 -25.91 -14.24 32.58
N GLY A 16 -24.93 -14.96 33.14
CA GLY A 16 -25.13 -16.11 34.05
C GLY A 16 -24.96 -17.50 33.41
N ILE A 17 -23.76 -17.82 32.88
CA ILE A 17 -23.50 -19.08 32.16
C ILE A 17 -22.29 -19.85 32.71
N ALA A 18 -22.34 -21.18 32.59
CA ALA A 18 -21.29 -22.12 33.00
C ALA A 18 -20.05 -22.06 32.08
N GLN A 19 -18.89 -22.53 32.55
CA GLN A 19 -17.58 -22.32 31.91
C GLN A 19 -17.48 -22.80 30.44
N ASP A 20 -18.09 -23.93 30.07
CA ASP A 20 -18.12 -24.44 28.69
C ASP A 20 -19.03 -23.61 27.76
N SER A 21 -20.19 -23.18 28.26
CA SER A 21 -21.07 -22.27 27.52
C SER A 21 -20.51 -20.84 27.41
N LEU A 22 -19.56 -20.50 28.28
CA LEU A 22 -18.89 -19.21 28.34
C LEU A 22 -17.82 -19.07 27.24
N THR A 23 -17.13 -20.15 26.90
CA THR A 23 -16.19 -20.21 25.76
C THR A 23 -16.92 -20.18 24.43
N ASP A 24 -18.04 -20.88 24.30
CA ASP A 24 -18.85 -20.89 23.07
C ASP A 24 -19.47 -19.51 22.77
N GLY A 25 -20.00 -18.85 23.80
CA GLY A 25 -20.51 -17.47 23.69
C GLY A 25 -19.43 -16.47 23.29
N LEU A 26 -18.22 -16.60 23.86
CA LEU A 26 -17.07 -15.76 23.47
C LEU A 26 -16.66 -15.99 22.02
N GLN A 27 -16.61 -17.24 21.56
CA GLN A 27 -16.30 -17.58 20.18
C GLN A 27 -17.31 -16.98 19.21
N ALA A 28 -18.60 -17.10 19.52
CA ALA A 28 -19.67 -16.55 18.70
C ALA A 28 -19.60 -15.02 18.63
N ALA A 29 -19.38 -14.36 19.77
CA ALA A 29 -19.24 -12.91 19.86
C ALA A 29 -18.02 -12.39 19.08
N LEU A 30 -16.86 -13.04 19.24
CA LEU A 30 -15.63 -12.69 18.54
C LEU A 30 -15.78 -12.87 17.02
N SER A 31 -16.32 -14.01 16.60
CA SER A 31 -16.59 -14.30 15.19
C SER A 31 -17.54 -13.27 14.57
N ALA A 32 -18.58 -12.86 15.30
CA ALA A 32 -19.52 -11.86 14.83
C ALA A 32 -18.89 -10.46 14.72
N LEU A 33 -18.01 -10.10 15.66
CA LEU A 33 -17.23 -8.86 15.62
C LEU A 33 -16.25 -8.83 14.44
N LEU A 34 -15.54 -9.94 14.21
CA LEU A 34 -14.64 -10.10 13.07
C LEU A 34 -15.38 -9.91 11.74
N ARG A 35 -16.51 -10.60 11.57
CA ARG A 35 -17.37 -10.46 10.38
C ARG A 35 -17.84 -9.01 10.17
N TYR A 36 -18.25 -8.34 11.24
CA TYR A 36 -18.66 -6.94 11.19
C TYR A 36 -17.53 -6.03 10.66
N TRP A 37 -16.32 -6.18 11.20
CA TRP A 37 -15.18 -5.35 10.78
C TRP A 37 -14.70 -5.68 9.36
N LEU A 38 -14.66 -6.96 8.99
CA LEU A 38 -14.31 -7.36 7.62
C LEU A 38 -15.31 -6.81 6.60
N ALA A 39 -16.62 -6.92 6.86
CA ALA A 39 -17.65 -6.35 5.99
C ALA A 39 -17.54 -4.83 5.84
N ARG A 40 -17.09 -4.14 6.90
CA ARG A 40 -16.83 -2.69 6.85
C ARG A 40 -15.58 -2.37 6.03
N LEU A 41 -14.51 -3.15 6.19
CA LEU A 41 -13.29 -3.00 5.39
C LEU A 41 -13.57 -3.24 3.90
N ASP A 42 -14.43 -4.19 3.56
CA ASP A 42 -14.81 -4.46 2.17
C ASP A 42 -15.48 -3.28 1.48
N LYS A 43 -16.22 -2.45 2.24
CA LYS A 43 -16.86 -1.22 1.75
C LYS A 43 -15.90 -0.04 1.68
N LEU A 44 -14.98 0.09 2.64
CA LEU A 44 -14.06 1.23 2.73
C LEU A 44 -12.83 1.08 1.84
N ALA A 45 -12.32 -0.13 1.64
CA ALA A 45 -11.09 -0.36 0.89
C ALA A 45 -11.16 0.19 -0.55
N PRO A 46 -12.26 0.01 -1.31
CA PRO A 46 -12.41 0.64 -2.63
C PRO A 46 -12.35 2.17 -2.58
N GLN A 47 -13.03 2.80 -1.62
CA GLN A 47 -13.08 4.27 -1.48
C GLN A 47 -11.70 4.85 -1.15
N ILE A 48 -10.98 4.20 -0.23
CA ILE A 48 -9.63 4.61 0.16
C ILE A 48 -8.67 4.44 -1.03
N ALA A 49 -8.77 3.32 -1.75
CA ALA A 49 -7.95 3.07 -2.93
C ALA A 49 -8.22 4.13 -4.03
N GLU A 50 -9.48 4.49 -4.26
CA GLU A 50 -9.88 5.52 -5.22
C GLU A 50 -9.27 6.89 -4.89
N VAL A 51 -9.41 7.32 -3.63
CA VAL A 51 -8.82 8.57 -3.14
C VAL A 51 -7.29 8.54 -3.31
N PHE A 52 -6.65 7.43 -2.94
CA PHE A 52 -5.21 7.25 -3.07
C PHE A 52 -4.75 7.35 -4.53
N ALA A 53 -5.43 6.68 -5.45
CA ALA A 53 -5.06 6.65 -6.85
C ALA A 53 -5.20 8.05 -7.48
N ASN A 54 -6.31 8.74 -7.22
CA ASN A 54 -6.56 10.10 -7.69
C ASN A 54 -5.54 11.11 -7.15
N GLN A 55 -5.21 11.03 -5.86
CA GLN A 55 -4.18 11.88 -5.27
C GLN A 55 -2.78 11.59 -5.84
N SER A 56 -2.43 10.32 -6.01
CA SER A 56 -1.15 9.90 -6.59
C SER A 56 -0.99 10.39 -8.03
N ALA A 57 -2.05 10.30 -8.84
CA ALA A 57 -2.10 10.84 -10.20
C ALA A 57 -1.84 12.35 -10.19
N ASN A 58 -2.63 13.11 -9.43
CA ASN A 58 -2.52 14.58 -9.37
C ASN A 58 -1.14 15.05 -8.88
N HIS A 59 -0.59 14.42 -7.83
CA HIS A 59 0.71 14.80 -7.28
C HIS A 59 1.85 14.49 -8.25
N THR A 60 1.86 13.27 -8.80
CA THR A 60 2.88 12.84 -9.76
C THR A 60 2.87 13.71 -11.00
N GLU A 61 1.68 14.02 -11.51
CA GLU A 61 1.52 14.85 -12.69
C GLU A 61 2.09 16.25 -12.52
N ARG A 62 1.78 16.92 -11.40
CA ARG A 62 2.35 18.25 -11.09
C ARG A 62 3.86 18.21 -10.96
N ALA A 63 4.39 17.23 -10.23
CA ALA A 63 5.83 17.07 -10.06
C ALA A 63 6.54 16.85 -11.41
N PHE A 64 5.93 16.04 -12.28
CA PHE A 64 6.47 15.77 -13.61
C PHE A 64 6.38 17.00 -14.53
N GLN A 65 5.28 17.76 -14.50
CA GLN A 65 5.18 19.04 -15.23
C GLN A 65 6.26 20.03 -14.78
N THR A 66 6.54 20.13 -13.48
CA THR A 66 7.60 20.99 -12.95
C THR A 66 8.97 20.54 -13.47
N ALA A 67 9.29 19.24 -13.37
CA ALA A 67 10.57 18.71 -13.86
C ALA A 67 10.76 18.91 -15.37
N LEU A 68 9.69 18.79 -16.17
CA LEU A 68 9.75 19.10 -17.60
C LEU A 68 9.95 20.59 -17.85
N ARG A 69 9.27 21.47 -17.10
CA ARG A 69 9.42 22.92 -17.22
C ARG A 69 10.84 23.37 -16.89
N GLU A 70 11.44 22.81 -15.85
CA GLU A 70 12.84 23.03 -15.48
C GLU A 70 13.80 22.58 -16.58
N ALA A 71 13.45 21.52 -17.32
CA ALA A 71 14.17 21.06 -18.50
C ALA A 71 13.85 21.88 -19.78
N GLY A 72 13.10 22.99 -19.66
CA GLY A 72 12.75 23.86 -20.80
C GLY A 72 11.49 23.44 -21.58
N PHE A 73 10.73 22.47 -21.09
CA PHE A 73 9.57 21.90 -21.78
C PHE A 73 8.25 22.17 -21.04
N THR A 74 7.35 22.95 -21.64
CA THR A 74 6.01 23.19 -21.07
C THR A 74 4.98 22.32 -21.74
N VAL A 75 4.27 21.50 -20.94
CA VAL A 75 3.18 20.64 -21.41
C VAL A 75 1.92 20.80 -20.58
N ARG A 76 0.78 20.73 -21.26
CA ARG A 76 -0.52 20.55 -20.63
C ARG A 76 -0.93 19.10 -20.78
N PHE A 77 -0.95 18.38 -19.66
CA PHE A 77 -1.44 17.02 -19.64
C PHE A 77 -2.97 16.98 -19.73
N ARG A 78 -3.49 15.97 -20.41
CA ARG A 78 -4.91 15.63 -20.47
C ARG A 78 -5.09 14.21 -19.95
N ALA A 79 -6.25 13.91 -19.37
CA ALA A 79 -6.58 12.54 -19.01
C ALA A 79 -6.67 11.68 -20.27
N THR A 80 -5.90 10.59 -20.35
CA THR A 80 -5.89 9.65 -21.48
C THR A 80 -6.48 8.29 -21.07
N ALA A 81 -6.91 7.49 -22.03
CA ALA A 81 -7.37 6.12 -21.77
C ALA A 81 -6.26 5.24 -21.16
N GLN A 82 -5.01 5.41 -21.60
CA GLN A 82 -3.84 4.70 -21.04
C GLN A 82 -3.60 5.06 -19.57
N GLN A 83 -3.74 6.34 -19.21
CA GLN A 83 -3.67 6.78 -17.81
C GLN A 83 -4.78 6.14 -16.97
N GLN A 84 -6.00 6.05 -17.51
CA GLN A 84 -7.13 5.42 -16.82
C GLN A 84 -6.87 3.92 -16.58
N THR A 85 -6.33 3.20 -17.57
CA THR A 85 -5.95 1.78 -17.40
C THR A 85 -4.87 1.60 -16.34
N ALA A 86 -3.82 2.44 -16.35
CA ALA A 86 -2.77 2.41 -15.32
C ALA A 86 -3.34 2.67 -13.92
N LEU A 87 -4.28 3.62 -13.80
CA LEU A 87 -4.96 3.94 -12.55
C LEU A 87 -5.80 2.76 -12.04
N GLN A 88 -6.55 2.08 -12.91
CA GLN A 88 -7.36 0.92 -12.55
C GLN A 88 -6.52 -0.26 -12.05
N ALA A 89 -5.35 -0.51 -12.67
CA ALA A 89 -4.43 -1.54 -12.20
C ALA A 89 -3.89 -1.24 -10.78
N ILE A 90 -3.60 0.04 -10.49
CA ILE A 90 -3.19 0.50 -9.16
C ILE A 90 -4.33 0.31 -8.14
N LEU A 91 -5.58 0.55 -8.52
CA LEU A 91 -6.74 0.40 -7.62
C LEU A 91 -6.92 -1.02 -7.11
N GLY A 92 -6.94 -2.02 -8.01
CA GLY A 92 -7.18 -3.41 -7.63
C GLY A 92 -6.16 -3.95 -6.62
N GLY A 93 -4.87 -3.65 -6.83
CA GLY A 93 -3.79 -4.03 -5.92
C GLY A 93 -3.91 -3.36 -4.55
N ASN A 94 -4.25 -2.06 -4.52
CA ASN A 94 -4.42 -1.32 -3.27
C ASN A 94 -5.60 -1.79 -2.44
N VAL A 95 -6.74 -2.12 -3.06
CA VAL A 95 -7.90 -2.68 -2.34
C VAL A 95 -7.53 -3.97 -1.60
N SER A 96 -6.83 -4.89 -2.29
CA SER A 96 -6.36 -6.14 -1.70
C SER A 96 -5.39 -5.89 -0.53
N LEU A 97 -4.46 -4.96 -0.69
CA LEU A 97 -3.49 -4.61 0.36
C LEU A 97 -4.16 -3.96 1.58
N ILE A 98 -5.10 -3.04 1.38
CA ILE A 98 -5.86 -2.41 2.47
C ILE A 98 -6.65 -3.47 3.25
N ARG A 99 -7.37 -4.36 2.55
CA ARG A 99 -8.09 -5.50 3.17
C ARG A 99 -7.14 -6.37 4.00
N SER A 100 -5.97 -6.70 3.45
CA SER A 100 -5.00 -7.57 4.12
C SER A 100 -4.47 -7.00 5.43
N ILE A 101 -4.34 -5.67 5.58
CA ILE A 101 -3.90 -5.04 6.84
C ILE A 101 -4.92 -5.32 7.94
N GLY A 102 -6.19 -5.05 7.66
CA GLY A 102 -7.27 -5.25 8.60
C GLY A 102 -7.48 -6.72 8.95
N GLN A 103 -7.51 -7.60 7.95
CA GLN A 103 -7.69 -9.03 8.16
C GLN A 103 -6.57 -9.64 9.01
N GLN A 104 -5.30 -9.33 8.71
CA GLN A 104 -4.18 -9.82 9.51
C GLN A 104 -4.19 -9.29 10.94
N TYR A 105 -4.59 -8.02 11.16
CA TYR A 105 -4.70 -7.48 12.50
C TYR A 105 -5.80 -8.18 13.30
N LEU A 106 -6.99 -8.32 12.70
CA LEU A 106 -8.15 -8.95 13.32
C LEU A 106 -7.88 -10.42 13.69
N ASN A 107 -7.21 -11.18 12.81
CA ASN A 107 -6.80 -12.55 13.11
C ASN A 107 -5.82 -12.61 14.29
N ARG A 108 -4.83 -11.71 14.34
CA ARG A 108 -3.90 -11.65 15.49
C ARG A 108 -4.58 -11.29 16.81
N VAL A 109 -5.59 -10.41 16.77
CA VAL A 109 -6.41 -10.10 17.95
C VAL A 109 -7.15 -11.34 18.43
N GLU A 110 -7.78 -12.09 17.52
CA GLU A 110 -8.46 -13.34 17.85
C GLU A 110 -7.51 -14.36 18.49
N GLU A 111 -6.34 -14.59 17.89
CA GLU A 111 -5.33 -15.50 18.44
C GLU A 111 -4.84 -15.07 19.84
N SER A 112 -4.61 -13.76 20.05
CA SER A 112 -4.20 -13.21 21.34
C SER A 112 -5.28 -13.41 22.41
N VAL A 113 -6.55 -13.22 22.07
CA VAL A 113 -7.68 -13.49 22.96
C VAL A 113 -7.73 -14.97 23.34
N TRP A 114 -7.63 -15.89 22.37
CA TRP A 114 -7.64 -17.32 22.64
C TRP A 114 -6.47 -17.79 23.49
N ARG A 115 -5.26 -17.28 23.24
CA ARG A 115 -4.10 -17.53 24.12
C ARG A 115 -4.36 -17.06 25.54
N SER A 116 -4.95 -15.87 25.72
CA SER A 116 -5.28 -15.36 27.04
C SER A 116 -6.33 -16.21 27.76
N VAL A 117 -7.35 -16.72 27.06
CA VAL A 117 -8.37 -17.61 27.62
C VAL A 117 -7.73 -18.90 28.11
N ASN A 118 -6.91 -19.54 27.26
CA ASN A 118 -6.23 -20.80 27.59
C ASN A 118 -5.19 -20.64 28.72
N ALA A 119 -4.64 -19.45 28.90
CA ALA A 119 -3.68 -19.13 29.96
C ALA A 119 -4.35 -18.65 31.28
N GLY A 120 -5.67 -18.82 31.44
CA GLY A 120 -6.38 -18.43 32.66
C GLY A 120 -6.63 -16.93 32.80
N TYR A 121 -6.93 -16.24 31.69
CA TYR A 121 -7.34 -14.84 31.64
C TYR A 121 -6.28 -13.83 32.11
N ASN A 122 -5.02 -14.01 31.69
CA ASN A 122 -3.96 -13.05 31.97
C ASN A 122 -4.13 -11.73 31.17
N MET A 123 -4.90 -10.80 31.73
CA MET A 123 -5.23 -9.51 31.11
C MET A 123 -4.02 -8.62 30.84
N ALA A 124 -3.00 -8.68 31.70
CA ALA A 124 -1.77 -7.91 31.53
C ALA A 124 -0.98 -8.39 30.31
N GLN A 125 -0.89 -9.71 30.11
CA GLN A 125 -0.29 -10.31 28.93
C GLN A 125 -1.08 -9.98 27.67
N LEU A 126 -2.40 -10.18 27.68
CA LEU A 126 -3.28 -9.87 26.55
C LEU A 126 -3.09 -8.41 26.09
N THR A 127 -3.08 -7.47 27.03
CA THR A 127 -2.87 -6.04 26.72
C THR A 127 -1.53 -5.79 26.04
N ARG A 128 -0.45 -6.46 26.47
CA ARG A 128 0.87 -6.34 25.84
C ARG A 128 0.87 -6.91 24.42
N GLU A 129 0.24 -8.07 24.21
CA GLU A 129 0.13 -8.70 22.89
C GLU A 129 -0.65 -7.83 21.91
N LEU A 130 -1.83 -7.32 22.31
CA LEU A 130 -2.64 -6.45 21.47
C LEU A 130 -1.92 -5.14 21.07
N ARG A 131 -1.16 -4.53 22.00
CA ARG A 131 -0.33 -3.36 21.70
C ARG A 131 0.77 -3.68 20.69
N LYS A 132 1.43 -4.82 20.84
CA LYS A 132 2.45 -5.30 19.91
C LYS A 132 1.86 -5.53 18.52
N ASP A 133 0.72 -6.20 18.44
CA ASP A 133 0.03 -6.51 17.17
C ASP A 133 -0.41 -5.25 16.44
N TYR A 134 -0.91 -4.25 17.18
CA TYR A 134 -1.21 -2.93 16.64
C TYR A 134 0.03 -2.28 16.02
N GLY A 135 1.17 -2.26 16.73
CA GLY A 135 2.42 -1.70 16.21
C GLY A 135 3.00 -2.46 15.01
N ILE A 136 2.71 -3.75 14.85
CA ILE A 136 3.03 -4.51 13.62
C ILE A 136 2.15 -4.05 12.46
N SER A 137 0.84 -3.92 12.68
CA SER A 137 -0.12 -3.47 11.68
C SER A 137 0.18 -2.04 11.20
N GLU A 138 0.54 -1.13 12.12
CA GLU A 138 0.92 0.24 11.80
C GLU A 138 2.18 0.30 10.90
N ARG A 139 3.24 -0.42 11.28
CA ARG A 139 4.47 -0.49 10.48
C ARG A 139 4.21 -1.07 9.08
N ARG A 140 3.36 -2.10 9.00
CA ARG A 140 2.95 -2.70 7.72
C ARG A 140 2.16 -1.71 6.87
N ALA A 141 1.22 -0.97 7.46
CA ALA A 141 0.47 0.05 6.75
C ALA A 141 1.38 1.15 6.20
N ALA A 142 2.33 1.65 7.01
CA ALA A 142 3.31 2.65 6.57
C ALA A 142 4.24 2.12 5.46
N PHE A 143 4.61 0.84 5.51
CA PHE A 143 5.37 0.19 4.45
C PHE A 143 4.59 0.12 3.14
N ILE A 144 3.36 -0.40 3.19
CA ILE A 144 2.46 -0.53 2.03
C ILE A 144 2.18 0.84 1.42
N ALA A 145 1.84 1.85 2.22
CA ALA A 145 1.56 3.20 1.73
C ALA A 145 2.73 3.76 0.91
N ARG A 146 3.97 3.65 1.42
CA ARG A 146 5.17 4.10 0.72
C ARG A 146 5.43 3.31 -0.57
N ASP A 147 5.36 1.99 -0.48
CA ASP A 147 5.57 1.09 -1.61
C ASP A 147 4.59 1.36 -2.76
N GLN A 148 3.30 1.45 -2.43
CA GLN A 148 2.26 1.68 -3.42
C GLN A 148 2.31 3.09 -3.99
N THR A 149 2.69 4.10 -3.19
CA THR A 149 2.92 5.47 -3.68
C THR A 149 4.03 5.50 -4.74
N ASN A 150 5.15 4.82 -4.49
CA ASN A 150 6.27 4.79 -5.42
C ASN A 150 5.93 4.04 -6.71
N LYS A 151 5.22 2.92 -6.61
CA LYS A 151 4.74 2.16 -7.78
C LYS A 151 3.75 2.95 -8.63
N ALA A 152 2.79 3.62 -7.98
CA ALA A 152 1.83 4.47 -8.66
C ALA A 152 2.54 5.59 -9.41
N LYS A 153 3.46 6.29 -8.74
CA LYS A 153 4.30 7.32 -9.36
C LYS A 153 5.05 6.78 -10.59
N ALA A 154 5.74 5.65 -10.45
CA ALA A 154 6.51 5.05 -11.54
C ALA A 154 5.63 4.69 -12.75
N ALA A 155 4.46 4.11 -12.51
CA ALA A 155 3.51 3.76 -13.57
C ALA A 155 2.96 5.00 -14.30
N ILE A 156 2.59 6.05 -13.56
CA ILE A 156 2.08 7.30 -14.12
C ILE A 156 3.17 8.02 -14.93
N GLU A 157 4.38 8.16 -14.39
CA GLU A 157 5.50 8.78 -15.10
C GLU A 157 5.84 8.02 -16.39
N LYS A 158 5.83 6.68 -16.36
CA LYS A 158 6.05 5.85 -17.55
C LYS A 158 5.00 6.15 -18.63
N SER A 159 3.72 6.15 -18.26
CA SER A 159 2.62 6.48 -19.19
C SER A 159 2.82 7.87 -19.80
N ARG A 160 3.13 8.88 -18.99
CA ARG A 160 3.33 10.25 -19.47
C ARG A 160 4.54 10.37 -20.40
N ARG A 161 5.65 9.70 -20.10
CA ARG A 161 6.81 9.69 -21.01
C ARG A 161 6.45 9.07 -22.36
N GLN A 162 5.70 7.97 -22.35
CA GLN A 162 5.25 7.32 -23.58
C GLN A 162 4.32 8.23 -24.40
N GLU A 163 3.36 8.89 -23.75
CA GLU A 163 2.47 9.88 -24.40
C GLU A 163 3.22 11.05 -25.03
N LEU A 164 4.31 11.49 -24.39
CA LEU A 164 5.17 12.55 -24.89
C LEU A 164 6.21 12.09 -25.92
N GLY A 165 6.23 10.80 -26.29
CA GLY A 165 7.23 10.24 -27.20
C GLY A 165 8.65 10.18 -26.62
N ILE A 166 8.80 10.31 -25.29
CA ILE A 166 10.10 10.21 -24.60
C ILE A 166 10.49 8.73 -24.51
N THR A 167 11.49 8.35 -25.30
CA THR A 167 11.94 6.95 -25.40
C THR A 167 13.03 6.57 -24.39
N GLU A 168 13.76 7.56 -23.87
CA GLU A 168 14.92 7.36 -23.00
C GLU A 168 14.80 8.13 -21.69
N ALA A 169 15.32 7.54 -20.62
CA ALA A 169 15.44 8.17 -19.32
C ALA A 169 16.73 7.71 -18.63
N ILE A 170 17.19 8.50 -17.67
CA ILE A 170 18.31 8.17 -16.79
C ILE A 170 17.76 7.64 -15.47
N TRP A 171 18.26 6.50 -15.02
CA TRP A 171 17.93 5.93 -13.72
C TRP A 171 18.54 6.76 -12.60
N MET A 172 17.73 7.14 -11.61
CA MET A 172 18.15 7.95 -10.47
C MET A 172 17.96 7.15 -9.18
N HIS A 173 19.05 6.71 -8.58
CA HIS A 173 19.01 6.06 -7.27
C HIS A 173 18.79 7.09 -6.17
N SER A 174 17.87 6.81 -5.24
CA SER A 174 17.50 7.78 -4.18
C SER A 174 18.53 7.93 -3.07
N HIS A 175 19.41 6.95 -2.88
CA HIS A 175 20.34 6.86 -1.72
C HIS A 175 19.67 6.88 -0.34
N ALA A 176 18.33 6.84 -0.26
CA ALA A 176 17.58 6.93 1.00
C ALA A 176 17.34 5.58 1.70
N GLY A 177 17.73 4.46 1.08
CA GLY A 177 17.59 3.13 1.66
C GLY A 177 18.76 2.79 2.58
N LYS A 178 18.48 2.25 3.77
CA LYS A 178 19.51 1.74 4.69
C LYS A 178 20.31 0.59 4.08
N GLU A 179 19.63 -0.29 3.35
CA GLU A 179 20.21 -1.43 2.64
C GLU A 179 19.79 -1.33 1.16
N PRO A 180 20.52 -0.54 0.35
CA PRO A 180 20.19 -0.38 -1.06
C PRO A 180 20.57 -1.63 -1.86
N ARG A 181 19.78 -1.95 -2.89
CA ARG A 181 20.11 -3.04 -3.83
C ARG A 181 21.36 -2.65 -4.65
N PRO A 182 22.45 -3.43 -4.64
CA PRO A 182 23.67 -3.08 -5.37
C PRO A 182 23.43 -2.83 -6.87
N SER A 183 22.55 -3.62 -7.49
CA SER A 183 22.12 -3.47 -8.89
C SER A 183 21.49 -2.09 -9.16
N HIS A 184 20.65 -1.60 -8.26
CA HIS A 184 19.99 -0.30 -8.38
C HIS A 184 20.94 0.88 -8.14
N VAL A 185 21.94 0.70 -7.27
CA VAL A 185 23.02 1.67 -7.07
C VAL A 185 23.88 1.73 -8.33
N ALA A 186 24.26 0.58 -8.88
CA ALA A 186 25.03 0.48 -10.12
C ALA A 186 24.25 0.97 -11.35
N ALA A 187 22.92 0.99 -11.30
CA ALA A 187 22.06 1.58 -12.32
C ALA A 187 22.05 3.11 -12.30
N ASN A 188 22.44 3.74 -11.19
CA ASN A 188 22.38 5.19 -11.03
C ASN A 188 23.17 5.92 -12.15
N GLY A 189 22.53 6.91 -12.78
CA GLY A 189 23.12 7.68 -13.88
C GLY A 189 23.08 6.98 -15.24
N LYS A 190 22.69 5.71 -15.33
CA LYS A 190 22.63 4.97 -16.60
C LYS A 190 21.33 5.23 -17.35
N ARG A 191 21.44 5.32 -18.68
CA ARG A 191 20.29 5.47 -19.59
C ARG A 191 19.56 4.14 -19.76
N PHE A 192 18.24 4.20 -19.90
CA PHE A 192 17.39 3.05 -20.20
C PHE A 192 16.24 3.44 -21.12
N ASN A 193 15.70 2.43 -21.79
CA ASN A 193 14.51 2.59 -22.63
C ASN A 193 13.25 2.65 -21.75
N VAL A 194 12.45 3.70 -21.88
CA VAL A 194 11.26 3.93 -21.04
C VAL A 194 10.22 2.81 -21.17
N SER A 195 9.99 2.27 -22.38
CA SER A 195 8.97 1.23 -22.57
C SER A 195 9.38 -0.09 -21.90
N LYS A 196 10.67 -0.43 -21.99
CA LYS A 196 11.24 -1.70 -21.52
C LYS A 196 11.70 -1.67 -20.06
N GLY A 197 12.29 -0.58 -19.59
CA GLY A 197 12.97 -0.49 -18.30
C GLY A 197 14.46 -0.82 -18.41
N MET A 198 15.09 -1.11 -17.26
CA MET A 198 16.47 -1.58 -17.16
C MET A 198 16.49 -3.05 -16.74
N TYR A 199 17.39 -3.85 -17.33
CA TYR A 199 17.57 -5.24 -16.94
C TYR A 199 18.46 -5.33 -15.70
N LEU A 200 17.86 -5.66 -14.56
CA LEU A 200 18.52 -5.77 -13.26
C LEU A 200 18.09 -7.09 -12.60
N ASP A 201 19.02 -7.79 -11.96
CA ASP A 201 18.74 -8.99 -11.16
C ASP A 201 17.88 -10.04 -11.90
N GLY A 202 18.16 -10.25 -13.20
CA GLY A 202 17.50 -11.25 -14.03
C GLY A 202 16.16 -10.81 -14.65
N LYS A 203 15.72 -9.56 -14.46
CA LYS A 203 14.40 -9.07 -14.92
C LYS A 203 14.44 -7.61 -15.40
N TRP A 204 13.47 -7.26 -16.25
CA TRP A 204 13.25 -5.88 -16.69
C TRP A 204 12.42 -5.14 -15.64
N VAL A 205 12.96 -4.04 -15.12
CA VAL A 205 12.32 -3.25 -14.06
C VAL A 205 12.37 -1.76 -14.38
N GLN A 206 11.35 -1.05 -13.91
CA GLN A 206 11.31 0.40 -13.88
C GLN A 206 11.82 0.92 -12.52
N PRO A 207 12.41 2.12 -12.47
CA PRO A 207 12.71 2.78 -11.21
C PRO A 207 11.43 2.96 -10.39
N GLY A 208 11.45 2.51 -9.12
CA GLY A 208 10.30 2.61 -8.21
C GLY A 208 9.26 1.48 -8.34
N GLU A 209 9.43 0.55 -9.28
CA GLU A 209 8.49 -0.57 -9.49
C GLU A 209 8.65 -1.71 -8.48
N GLU A 210 9.89 -1.99 -8.07
CA GLU A 210 10.14 -3.06 -7.12
C GLU A 210 9.69 -2.72 -5.69
N ILE A 211 9.48 -3.76 -4.88
CA ILE A 211 9.04 -3.61 -3.50
C ILE A 211 9.96 -2.67 -2.71
N ASN A 212 9.38 -1.67 -2.03
CA ASN A 212 10.08 -0.66 -1.23
C ASN A 212 11.20 0.09 -1.99
N CYS A 213 11.16 0.09 -3.33
CA CYS A 213 12.11 0.81 -4.15
C CYS A 213 11.78 2.31 -4.10
N ARG A 214 12.81 3.14 -3.90
CA ARG A 214 12.70 4.61 -3.87
C ARG A 214 13.35 5.26 -5.09
N CYS A 215 13.86 4.48 -6.03
CA CYS A 215 14.51 5.00 -7.24
C CYS A 215 13.49 5.76 -8.09
N THR A 216 13.98 6.78 -8.79
CA THR A 216 13.22 7.59 -9.73
C THR A 216 13.93 7.62 -11.08
N SER A 217 13.46 8.44 -12.00
CA SER A 217 14.14 8.64 -13.29
C SER A 217 14.01 10.07 -13.78
N ARG A 218 14.99 10.47 -14.58
CA ARG A 218 15.01 11.77 -15.25
C ARG A 218 14.87 11.54 -16.75
N SER A 219 13.88 12.17 -17.37
CA SER A 219 13.65 12.06 -18.82
C SER A 219 14.86 12.55 -19.61
N VAL A 220 15.18 11.87 -20.71
CA VAL A 220 16.12 12.34 -21.72
C VAL A 220 15.32 12.93 -22.88
N ILE A 221 15.44 14.24 -23.09
CA ILE A 221 14.77 14.93 -24.19
C ILE A 221 15.80 15.18 -25.30
N LYS A 222 15.55 14.61 -26.48
CA LYS A 222 16.41 14.80 -27.66
C LYS A 222 16.45 16.30 -28.00
N GLY A 223 17.66 16.84 -28.19
CA GLY A 223 17.89 18.25 -28.51
C GLY A 223 18.13 19.19 -27.33
N PHE A 224 17.92 18.73 -26.08
CA PHE A 224 18.16 19.53 -24.86
C PHE A 224 19.09 18.83 -23.86
N ASN A 225 19.09 17.49 -23.88
CA ASN A 225 19.97 16.71 -23.03
C ASN A 225 21.12 16.17 -23.90
N THR A 226 22.31 16.75 -23.74
CA THR A 226 23.58 16.21 -24.27
C THR A 226 23.86 14.84 -23.68
#